data_AF-A0A3B9GY78-F1
#
_entry.id   AF-A0A3B9GY78-F1
#
_cell.length_a   1.000
_cell.length_b   1.000
_cell.length_c   1.000
_cell.angle_alpha   90.00
_cell.angle_beta   90.00
_cell.angle_gamma   90.00
#
_symmetry.space_group_name_H-M   'P 1'
#
loop_
_entity.id
_entity.type
_entity.pdbx_description
1 polymer ?
#
loop_
_entity_poly.entity_id
_entity_poly.type
_entity_poly.pdbx_seq_one_letter_code
_entity_poly.pdbx_strand_id
1 'polypeptide(L)'
;MADDAMERESMEFDLVIVGGGPSGLSAAIRFKQLANEAGEDLSVVVLEKGGEIGAHILSGVVMDPVGLDKLLPDWRTRDDRPLKTEVTADKFMFLGPEGVADISWLPMPGFMKNHGNYTGS
;
A
#
# COMPACT_ATOMS: atom_id res chain seq x y z
N MET A 1 19.16 0.46 -43.55
CA MET A 1 20.10 1.06 -42.58
C MET A 1 19.89 0.27 -41.31
N ALA A 2 20.90 -0.50 -40.92
CA ALA A 2 20.82 -1.42 -39.80
C ALA A 2 20.44 -0.66 -38.53
N ASP A 3 19.53 -1.25 -37.74
CA ASP A 3 19.34 -0.94 -36.33
C ASP A 3 20.69 -1.08 -35.62
N ASP A 4 21.44 0.02 -35.52
CA ASP A 4 22.47 0.16 -34.51
C ASP A 4 21.70 0.33 -33.20
N ALA A 5 21.34 -0.79 -32.58
CA ALA A 5 20.68 -0.81 -31.30
C ALA A 5 21.60 -0.10 -30.29
N MET A 6 21.21 1.11 -29.88
CA MET A 6 21.93 1.86 -28.86
C MET A 6 22.20 0.95 -27.65
N GLU A 7 23.48 0.83 -27.29
CA GLU A 7 23.90 0.07 -26.12
C GLU A 7 23.24 0.67 -24.87
N ARG A 8 22.46 -0.14 -24.15
CA ARG A 8 21.75 0.29 -22.94
C ARG A 8 22.65 0.08 -21.74
N GLU A 9 22.77 1.10 -20.89
CA GLU A 9 23.40 0.95 -19.59
C GLU A 9 22.64 -0.09 -18.74
N SER A 10 23.38 -0.94 -18.03
CA SER A 10 22.84 -2.01 -17.20
C SER A 10 23.49 -2.02 -15.83
N MET A 11 22.69 -2.32 -14.80
CA MET A 11 23.16 -2.54 -13.43
C MET A 11 22.58 -3.87 -12.92
N GLU A 12 23.35 -4.61 -12.11
CA GLU A 12 22.91 -5.88 -11.52
C GLU A 12 22.29 -5.67 -10.14
N PHE A 13 21.21 -6.42 -9.86
CA PHE A 13 20.54 -6.47 -8.56
C PHE A 13 20.07 -7.90 -8.27
N ASP A 14 20.04 -8.30 -7.00
CA ASP A 14 19.51 -9.61 -6.59
C ASP A 14 17.99 -9.68 -6.70
N LEU A 15 17.31 -8.53 -6.51
CA LEU A 15 15.87 -8.40 -6.68
C LEU A 15 15.50 -7.07 -7.36
N VAL A 16 14.75 -7.16 -8.46
CA VAL A 16 14.14 -6.02 -9.15
C VAL A 16 12.64 -6.04 -8.93
N ILE A 17 12.08 -4.95 -8.39
CA ILE A 17 10.64 -4.76 -8.19
C ILE A 17 10.17 -3.64 -9.10
N VAL A 18 9.12 -3.90 -9.88
CA VAL A 18 8.48 -2.90 -10.73
C VAL A 18 7.19 -2.43 -10.08
N GLY A 19 7.15 -1.16 -9.68
CA GLY A 19 6.05 -0.49 -8.99
C GLY A 19 6.37 -0.18 -7.53
N GLY A 20 6.36 1.11 -7.18
CA GLY A 20 6.57 1.64 -5.82
C GLY A 20 5.28 1.74 -4.99
N GLY A 21 4.30 0.86 -5.24
CA GLY A 21 3.06 0.80 -4.48
C GLY A 21 3.17 -0.02 -3.18
N PRO A 22 2.08 -0.16 -2.40
CA PRO A 22 2.10 -0.88 -1.13
C PRO A 22 2.62 -2.32 -1.25
N SER A 23 2.26 -3.05 -2.30
CA SER A 23 2.75 -4.42 -2.53
C SER A 23 4.25 -4.46 -2.83
N GLY A 24 4.73 -3.61 -3.74
CA GLY A 24 6.15 -3.55 -4.13
C GLY A 24 7.04 -3.13 -2.97
N LEU A 25 6.65 -2.09 -2.24
CA LEU A 25 7.36 -1.64 -1.05
C LEU A 25 7.33 -2.71 0.07
N SER A 26 6.19 -3.40 0.25
CA SER A 26 6.11 -4.49 1.23
C SER A 26 7.05 -5.64 0.89
N ALA A 27 7.14 -6.02 -0.39
CA ALA A 27 8.06 -7.05 -0.84
C ALA A 27 9.52 -6.63 -0.64
N ALA A 28 9.87 -5.38 -0.99
CA ALA A 28 11.22 -4.84 -0.80
C ALA A 28 11.65 -4.84 0.66
N ILE A 29 10.78 -4.34 1.56
CA ILE A 29 11.02 -4.32 3.00
C ILE A 29 11.20 -5.73 3.53
N ARG A 30 10.29 -6.67 3.20
CA ARG A 30 10.38 -8.03 3.72
C ARG A 30 11.60 -8.77 3.19
N PHE A 31 11.99 -8.55 1.94
CA PHE A 31 13.21 -9.11 1.36
C PHE A 31 14.45 -8.66 2.13
N LYS A 32 14.60 -7.34 2.39
CA LYS A 32 15.75 -6.85 3.17
C LYS A 32 15.72 -7.30 4.63
N GLN A 33 14.55 -7.44 5.25
CA GLN A 33 14.45 -8.03 6.59
C GLN A 33 15.00 -9.47 6.59
N LEU A 34 14.56 -10.31 5.64
CA LEU A 34 15.03 -11.70 5.51
C LEU A 34 16.53 -11.80 5.21
N ALA A 35 17.04 -10.96 4.31
CA ALA A 35 18.47 -10.92 3.98
C ALA A 35 19.30 -10.54 5.22
N ASN A 36 18.86 -9.53 5.98
CA ASN A 36 19.53 -9.13 7.23
C ASN A 36 19.47 -10.23 8.30
N GLU A 37 18.34 -10.93 8.43
CA GLU A 37 18.18 -12.09 9.32
C GLU A 37 19.15 -13.23 8.94
N ALA A 38 19.40 -13.43 7.64
CA ALA A 38 20.35 -14.42 7.12
C ALA A 38 21.82 -13.97 7.16
N GLY A 39 22.09 -12.68 7.44
CA GLY A 39 23.43 -12.11 7.39
C GLY A 39 23.96 -11.91 5.96
N GLU A 40 23.07 -11.80 4.98
CA GLU A 40 23.41 -11.61 3.57
C GLU A 40 23.21 -10.16 3.13
N ASP A 41 24.18 -9.62 2.40
CA ASP A 41 24.06 -8.28 1.79
C ASP A 41 23.49 -8.39 0.37
N LEU A 42 22.17 -8.58 0.29
CA LEU A 42 21.44 -8.63 -0.98
C LEU A 42 20.94 -7.24 -1.40
N SER A 43 21.12 -6.92 -2.67
CA SER A 43 20.72 -5.70 -3.32
C SER A 43 19.27 -5.77 -3.83
N VAL A 44 18.50 -4.70 -3.65
CA VAL A 44 17.12 -4.58 -4.17
C VAL A 44 16.93 -3.22 -4.81
N VAL A 45 16.25 -3.18 -5.96
CA VAL A 45 15.82 -1.95 -6.61
C VAL A 45 14.31 -1.93 -6.79
N VAL A 46 13.69 -0.79 -6.50
CA VAL A 46 12.27 -0.53 -6.74
C VAL A 46 12.17 0.53 -7.83
N LEU A 47 11.58 0.16 -8.97
CA LEU A 47 11.36 1.03 -10.11
C LEU A 47 9.94 1.59 -10.05
N GLU A 48 9.81 2.90 -9.89
CA GLU A 48 8.51 3.60 -9.89
C GLU A 48 8.48 4.62 -11.04
N LYS A 49 7.31 4.74 -11.69
CA LYS A 49 7.07 5.69 -12.77
C LYS A 49 6.95 7.13 -12.26
N GLY A 50 6.47 7.31 -11.04
CA GLY A 50 6.32 8.61 -10.38
C GLY A 50 7.65 9.33 -10.22
N GLY A 51 7.61 10.67 -10.27
CA GLY A 51 8.78 11.48 -9.93
C GLY A 51 9.22 11.31 -8.47
N GLU A 52 8.32 10.82 -7.62
CA GLU A 52 8.55 10.40 -6.25
C GLU A 52 7.65 9.21 -5.89
N ILE A 53 8.02 8.46 -4.84
CA ILE A 53 7.20 7.37 -4.31
C ILE A 53 5.85 7.93 -3.86
N GLY A 54 4.76 7.31 -4.33
CA GLY A 54 3.41 7.74 -3.99
C GLY A 54 2.76 8.68 -5.00
N ALA A 55 3.50 9.32 -5.92
CA ALA A 55 2.94 10.29 -6.86
C ALA A 55 1.84 9.75 -7.79
N HIS A 56 1.79 8.43 -8.00
CA HIS A 56 0.75 7.76 -8.78
C HIS A 56 -0.17 6.86 -7.95
N ILE A 57 -0.06 6.89 -6.62
CA ILE A 57 -0.97 6.15 -5.75
C ILE A 57 -2.24 6.99 -5.59
N LEU A 58 -3.38 6.42 -6.00
CA LEU A 58 -4.69 7.03 -5.83
C LEU A 58 -5.63 6.04 -5.14
N SER A 59 -6.16 6.41 -3.98
CA SER A 59 -7.14 5.62 -3.23
C SER A 59 -7.90 6.50 -2.26
N GLY A 60 -9.19 6.22 -2.03
CA GLY A 60 -9.94 6.76 -0.88
C GLY A 60 -9.69 5.99 0.44
N VAL A 61 -8.81 5.01 0.38
CA VAL A 61 -8.33 4.06 1.41
C VAL A 61 -9.11 3.98 2.72
N VAL A 62 -9.79 2.84 2.89
CA VAL A 62 -10.05 2.23 4.20
C VAL A 62 -9.24 0.93 4.24
N MET A 63 -8.32 0.82 5.18
CA MET A 63 -7.27 -0.19 5.20
C MET A 63 -7.37 -1.07 6.45
N ASP A 64 -7.40 -2.38 6.20
CA ASP A 64 -7.21 -3.41 7.23
C ASP A 64 -5.71 -3.46 7.63
N PRO A 65 -5.37 -3.22 8.90
CA PRO A 65 -3.99 -3.11 9.35
C PRO A 65 -3.23 -4.44 9.36
N VAL A 66 -3.87 -5.59 9.13
CA VAL A 66 -3.25 -6.92 9.25
C VAL A 66 -1.93 -7.08 8.46
N GLY A 67 -1.82 -6.44 7.30
CA GLY A 67 -0.59 -6.47 6.50
C GLY A 67 0.55 -5.66 7.14
N LEU A 68 0.22 -4.47 7.64
CA LEU A 68 1.18 -3.58 8.28
C LEU A 68 1.61 -4.12 9.66
N ASP A 69 0.69 -4.77 10.38
CA ASP A 69 0.95 -5.45 11.66
C ASP A 69 1.99 -6.55 11.52
N LYS A 70 1.93 -7.30 10.42
CA LYS A 70 2.90 -8.36 10.13
C LYS A 70 4.24 -7.82 9.65
N LEU A 71 4.22 -6.79 8.81
CA LEU A 71 5.43 -6.27 8.16
C LEU A 71 6.25 -5.35 9.09
N LEU A 72 5.57 -4.51 9.86
CA LEU A 72 6.16 -3.47 10.72
C LEU A 72 5.42 -3.43 12.07
N PRO A 73 5.66 -4.40 12.98
CA PRO A 73 4.84 -4.57 14.20
C PRO A 73 4.74 -3.33 15.11
N ASP A 74 5.73 -2.44 15.06
CA ASP A 74 5.82 -1.22 15.86
C ASP A 74 5.20 0.02 15.18
N TRP A 75 4.61 -0.11 13.99
CA TRP A 75 4.16 1.02 13.18
C TRP A 75 3.18 1.97 13.91
N ARG A 76 2.34 1.47 14.81
CA ARG A 76 1.33 2.29 15.52
C ARG A 76 1.91 3.29 16.51
N THR A 77 3.08 2.98 17.06
CA THR A 77 3.76 3.77 18.10
C THR A 77 4.81 4.72 17.54
N ARG A 78 5.08 4.67 16.24
CA ARG A 78 6.02 5.59 15.60
C ARG A 78 5.39 6.98 15.41
N ASP A 79 6.20 8.01 15.55
CA ASP A 79 5.79 9.39 15.29
C ASP A 79 5.45 9.63 13.81
N ASP A 80 6.14 8.92 12.92
CA ASP A 80 6.00 8.97 11.46
C ASP A 80 4.97 7.96 10.90
N ARG A 81 4.12 7.38 11.76
CA ARG A 81 3.16 6.35 11.34
C ARG A 81 2.29 6.81 10.15
N PRO A 82 2.08 5.95 9.15
CA PRO A 82 1.41 6.33 7.91
C PRO A 82 -0.11 6.51 8.07
N LEU A 83 -0.72 5.82 9.04
CA LEU A 83 -2.16 5.86 9.30
C LEU A 83 -2.42 6.31 10.73
N LYS A 84 -3.30 7.30 10.88
CA LYS A 84 -3.56 7.95 12.18
C LYS A 84 -5.03 7.90 12.60
N THR A 85 -5.94 7.73 11.65
CA THR A 85 -7.38 7.88 11.84
C THR A 85 -8.05 6.51 11.79
N GLU A 86 -8.50 6.01 12.94
CA GLU A 86 -9.28 4.78 13.01
C GLU A 86 -10.73 5.02 12.58
N VAL A 87 -11.35 4.06 11.89
CA VAL A 87 -12.75 4.15 11.48
C VAL A 87 -13.66 4.01 12.69
N THR A 88 -14.53 5.00 12.91
CA THR A 88 -15.45 5.05 14.06
C THR A 88 -16.87 4.61 13.71
N ALA A 89 -17.29 4.79 12.45
CA ALA A 89 -18.62 4.42 11.99
C ALA A 89 -18.64 4.15 10.49
N ASP A 90 -19.45 3.17 10.09
CA ASP A 90 -19.79 2.88 8.71
C ASP A 90 -21.16 3.48 8.37
N LYS A 91 -21.25 4.20 7.24
CA LYS A 91 -22.49 4.82 6.76
C LYS A 91 -22.78 4.42 5.33
N PHE A 92 -23.99 3.94 5.08
CA PHE A 92 -24.48 3.55 3.77
C PHE A 92 -25.69 4.41 3.41
N MET A 93 -25.57 5.14 2.30
CA MET A 93 -26.56 6.11 1.85
C MET A 93 -27.11 5.68 0.49
N PHE A 94 -28.43 5.58 0.39
CA PHE A 94 -29.12 5.37 -0.88
C PHE A 94 -29.52 6.73 -1.46
N LEU A 95 -28.98 7.06 -2.62
CA LEU A 95 -29.22 8.33 -3.31
C LEU A 95 -30.37 8.18 -4.32
N GLY A 96 -31.33 9.10 -4.26
CA GLY A 96 -32.42 9.23 -5.24
C GLY A 96 -32.48 10.65 -5.81
N PRO A 97 -33.30 10.88 -6.86
CA PRO A 97 -33.41 12.21 -7.48
C PRO A 97 -33.84 13.33 -6.52
N GLU A 98 -34.63 12.97 -5.50
CA GLU A 98 -35.23 13.91 -4.54
C GLU A 98 -34.50 13.96 -3.19
N GLY A 99 -33.45 13.15 -2.97
CA GLY A 99 -32.75 13.14 -1.68
C GLY A 99 -31.95 11.87 -1.38
N VAL A 100 -31.73 11.65 -0.08
CA VAL A 100 -30.90 10.56 0.46
C VAL A 100 -31.62 9.82 1.59
N ALA A 101 -31.52 8.50 1.61
CA ALA A 101 -31.97 7.66 2.71
C ALA A 101 -30.78 6.95 3.38
N ASP A 102 -30.67 7.04 4.70
CA ASP A 102 -29.70 6.25 5.48
C ASP A 102 -30.20 4.80 5.57
N ILE A 103 -29.41 3.88 5.02
CA ILE A 103 -29.70 2.44 5.00
C ILE A 103 -28.70 1.64 5.86
N SER A 104 -27.94 2.30 6.73
CA SER A 104 -26.91 1.67 7.57
C SER A 104 -27.47 0.66 8.57
N TRP A 105 -28.79 0.63 8.77
CA TRP A 105 -29.51 -0.33 9.62
C TRP A 105 -29.80 -1.68 8.93
N LEU A 106 -29.67 -1.75 7.60
CA LEU A 106 -29.81 -3.01 6.88
C LEU A 106 -28.63 -3.95 7.17
N PRO A 107 -28.83 -5.28 7.14
CA PRO A 107 -27.74 -6.22 7.29
C PRO A 107 -26.76 -6.09 6.13
N MET A 108 -25.57 -5.54 6.41
CA MET A 108 -24.50 -5.42 5.43
C MET A 108 -23.59 -6.67 5.45
N PRO A 109 -23.04 -7.07 4.27
CA PRO A 109 -22.02 -8.10 4.21
C PRO A 109 -20.83 -7.81 5.14
N GLY A 110 -20.20 -8.86 5.67
CA GLY A 110 -19.10 -8.72 6.63
C GLY A 110 -17.91 -7.90 6.10
N PHE A 111 -17.63 -7.96 4.80
CA PHE A 111 -16.55 -7.19 4.15
C PHE A 111 -16.83 -5.67 4.09
N MET A 112 -18.02 -5.22 4.45
CA MET A 112 -18.38 -3.80 4.54
C MET A 112 -18.24 -3.25 5.97
N LYS A 113 -17.83 -4.06 6.94
CA LYS A 113 -17.58 -3.63 8.32
C LYS A 113 -16.12 -3.19 8.45
N ASN A 114 -15.90 -1.97 8.93
CA ASN A 114 -14.55 -1.39 9.03
C ASN A 114 -14.08 -1.18 10.47
N HIS A 115 -14.71 -1.85 11.44
CA HIS A 115 -14.22 -1.81 12.82
C HIS A 115 -12.77 -2.35 12.91
N GLY A 116 -11.87 -1.55 13.47
CA GLY A 116 -10.42 -1.85 13.54
C GLY A 116 -9.63 -1.45 12.29
N ASN A 117 -10.28 -0.95 11.23
CA ASN A 117 -9.61 -0.41 10.06
C ASN A 117 -9.22 1.07 10.25
N TYR A 118 -8.32 1.55 9.41
CA TYR A 118 -7.88 2.94 9.38
C TYR A 118 -8.23 3.60 8.05
N THR A 119 -8.49 4.90 8.08
CA THR A 119 -8.72 5.73 6.88
C THR A 119 -7.57 6.73 6.69
N GLY A 120 -7.32 7.09 5.44
CA GLY A 120 -6.32 8.09 5.05
C GLY A 120 -6.75 8.87 3.81
N SER A 121 -5.94 9.86 3.44
CA SER A 121 -6.10 10.69 2.24
C SER A 121 -4.75 11.03 1.65
#